data_AF-A0A841DS39-F1
#
_entry.id   AF-A0A841DS39-F1
#
_cell.length_a   1.000
_cell.length_b   1.000
_cell.length_c   1.000
_cell.angle_alpha   90.00
_cell.angle_beta   90.00
_cell.angle_gamma   90.00
#
_symmetry.space_group_name_H-M   'P 1'
#
loop_
_entity.id
_entity.type
_entity.pdbx_description
1 polymer ?
#
loop_
_entity_poly.entity_id
_entity_poly.type
_entity_poly.pdbx_seq_one_letter_code
_entity_poly.pdbx_strand_id
1 'polypeptide(L)' 'MDGVFNDGDRDYPAGSSIHAPAGASHVPRSATGCTLFLFYPQG' A
#
# COMPACT_ATOMS: atom_id res chain seq x y z
N MET A 1 -8.95 -7.37 -2.22
CA MET A 1 -8.13 -6.22 -2.64
C MET A 1 -8.10 -6.20 -4.15
N ASP A 2 -8.16 -5.01 -4.75
CA ASP A 2 -8.31 -4.77 -6.20
C ASP A 2 -7.44 -3.56 -6.61
N GLY A 3 -7.03 -3.50 -7.89
CA GLY A 3 -6.19 -2.45 -8.45
C GLY A 3 -4.68 -2.59 -8.15
N VAL A 4 -3.92 -1.53 -8.45
CA VAL A 4 -2.47 -1.43 -8.21
C VAL A 4 -2.19 -0.26 -7.27
N PHE A 5 -1.50 -0.54 -6.17
CA PHE A 5 -1.00 0.48 -5.26
C PHE A 5 0.45 0.79 -5.57
N ASN A 6 0.85 2.05 -5.51
CA ASN A 6 2.25 2.44 -5.59
C ASN A 6 2.63 3.27 -4.36
N ASP A 7 3.75 2.92 -3.73
CA ASP A 7 4.20 3.52 -2.48
C ASP A 7 5.12 4.74 -2.66
N GLY A 8 5.32 5.17 -3.91
CA GLY A 8 6.27 6.20 -4.32
C GLY A 8 7.40 5.63 -5.17
N ASP A 9 7.81 4.40 -4.88
CA ASP A 9 8.97 3.74 -5.52
C ASP A 9 8.56 2.53 -6.35
N ARG A 10 7.59 1.73 -5.89
CA ARG A 10 7.23 0.45 -6.51
C ARG A 10 5.74 0.26 -6.67
N ASP A 11 5.37 -0.49 -7.72
CA ASP A 11 4.01 -0.94 -7.96
C ASP A 11 3.73 -2.27 -7.26
N TYR A 12 2.58 -2.35 -6.61
CA TYR A 12 2.07 -3.49 -5.85
C TYR A 12 0.69 -3.88 -6.42
N PRO A 13 0.63 -4.90 -7.30
CA PRO A 13 -0.64 -5.37 -7.85
C PRO A 13 -1.49 -6.07 -6.79
N ALA A 14 -2.78 -6.24 -7.07
CA ALA A 14 -3.73 -6.91 -6.20
C ALA A 14 -3.20 -8.28 -5.71
N GLY A 15 -3.27 -8.50 -4.40
CA GLY A 15 -2.72 -9.69 -3.73
C GLY A 15 -1.32 -9.50 -3.13
N SER A 16 -0.65 -8.37 -3.40
CA SER A 16 0.62 -8.03 -2.75
C SER A 16 0.45 -7.79 -1.25
N SER A 17 1.49 -8.11 -0.47
CA SER A 17 1.61 -7.73 0.94
C SER A 17 2.79 -6.78 1.14
N ILE A 18 2.58 -5.74 1.94
CA ILE A 18 3.60 -4.75 2.28
C ILE A 18 3.73 -4.74 3.80
N HIS A 19 4.96 -4.90 4.28
CA HIS A 19 5.28 -4.71 5.69
C HIS A 19 5.85 -3.30 5.88
N ALA A 20 5.05 -2.42 6.46
CA ALA A 20 5.43 -1.04 6.79
C ALA A 20 5.75 -0.94 8.29
N PRO A 21 7.02 -0.98 8.71
CA PRO A 21 7.39 -0.84 10.12
C PRO A 21 7.07 0.57 10.65
N ALA A 22 7.01 0.72 11.96
CA ALA A 22 6.80 2.02 12.59
C ALA A 22 7.86 3.05 12.12
N GLY A 23 7.40 4.24 11.75
CA GLY A 23 8.25 5.29 11.17
C GLY A 23 8.47 5.20 9.66
N ALA A 24 7.94 4.17 8.98
CA ALA A 24 7.92 4.13 7.52
C ALA A 24 7.11 5.30 6.95
N SER A 25 7.58 5.84 5.84
CA SER A 25 6.90 6.88 5.07
C SER A 25 6.87 6.47 3.61
N HIS A 26 5.73 6.72 2.97
CA HIS A 26 5.47 6.40 1.57
C HIS A 26 4.79 7.62 0.93
N VAL A 27 4.74 7.65 -0.41
CA VAL A 27 3.96 8.60 -1.20
C VAL A 27 2.84 7.81 -1.90
N PRO A 28 1.70 7.58 -1.22
CA PRO A 28 0.64 6.70 -1.70
C PRO A 28 0.04 7.22 -3.01
N ARG A 29 0.03 6.40 -4.05
CA ARG A 29 -0.63 6.74 -5.33
C ARG A 29 -1.19 5.51 -6.02
N SER A 30 -2.15 5.74 -6.91
CA SER A 30 -2.68 4.71 -7.82
C SER A 30 -3.16 5.37 -9.10
N ALA A 31 -2.73 4.88 -10.25
CA ALA A 31 -3.08 5.46 -11.54
C ALA A 31 -4.56 5.21 -11.92
N THR A 32 -5.09 4.06 -11.54
CA THR A 32 -6.47 3.62 -11.90
C THR A 32 -7.38 3.45 -10.69
N GLY A 33 -6.88 3.71 -9.48
CA GLY A 33 -7.54 3.39 -8.22
C GLY A 33 -7.18 1.99 -7.71
N CYS A 34 -7.24 1.83 -6.39
CA CYS A 34 -7.03 0.55 -5.71
C CYS A 34 -7.80 0.50 -4.38
N THR A 35 -8.10 -0.71 -3.91
CA THR A 35 -8.68 -0.95 -2.58
C THR A 35 -7.70 -1.73 -1.72
N LEU A 36 -7.32 -1.15 -0.58
CA LEU A 36 -6.37 -1.72 0.37
C LEU A 36 -7.06 -2.26 1.61
N PHE A 37 -6.55 -3.36 2.15
CA PHE A 37 -6.78 -3.74 3.54
C PHE A 37 -5.59 -3.28 4.36
N LEU A 38 -5.84 -2.42 5.35
CA LEU A 38 -4.79 -1.86 6.20
C LEU A 38 -5.02 -2.32 7.64
N PHE A 39 -3.96 -2.85 8.25
CA PHE A 39 -3.96 -3.28 9.64
C PHE A 39 -2.83 -2.59 10.40
N TYR A 40 -3.19 -1.70 11.33
CA TYR A 40 -2.29 -1.07 12.29
C TYR A 40 -2.59 -1.63 13.69
N PRO A 41 -1.81 -2.60 14.19
CA PRO A 41 -2.11 -3.30 15.44
C PRO A 41 -2.02 -2.42 16.70
N GLN A 42 -1.32 -1.29 16.63
CA GLN A 42 -1.19 -0.29 17.69
C GLN A 42 -1.08 1.07 16.99
N GLY A 43 -2.13 1.87 17.04
CA GLY A 43 -2.10 3.27 16.60
C GLY A 43 -1.38 4.14 17.62
#